data_AF-A0A7Z0DTF3-F1
#
_entry.id   AF-A0A7Z0DTF3-F1
#
_cell.length_a   1.000
_cell.length_b   1.000
_cell.length_c   1.000
_cell.angle_alpha   90.00
_cell.angle_beta   90.00
_cell.angle_gamma   90.00
#
_symmetry.space_group_name_H-M   'P 1'
#
loop_
_entity.id
_entity.type
_entity.pdbx_description
1 polymer ?
#
loop_
_entity_poly.entity_id
_entity_poly.type
_entity_poly.pdbx_seq_one_letter_code
_entity_poly.pdbx_strand_id
1 'polypeptide(L)'
;MLIRYETPADIDAIHDLTSVAFKPMPYSDGTEAEIVSRLRASGDLAISLVAEDEGEILGHVAFSPVTINGVRGGWFGLGPISVKPERQRQGIGKALIVRGLKLLKEREGATGCVLIGNPDIYSRIGFSSDGQLMYLDLDRRLVQRIVFRGTTPSGMLQFARPLKPQTPPDRGDDMSEIGGIKIRTERLRLRTPEMDDFAAYAELMASPRSGGMGGPFDRRAAWGMFCHDVALWQLFGHGALMVDLAETGECVGQVGINHGPLFPEKELGWLVYEGHEGRGYATEAAMALRDWAFATPSLPSLVSYIAPGNAASIAVAQRLGGRLDLTAPRTDPGDLVYRHLAA
;
A
#
# COMPACT_ATOMS: atom_id res chain seq x y z
N MET A 1 3.46 23.78 25.50
CA MET A 1 3.09 23.28 24.16
C MET A 1 4.21 23.52 23.13
N LEU A 2 4.83 22.44 22.69
CA LEU A 2 5.84 22.37 21.63
C LEU A 2 5.17 21.90 20.32
N ILE A 3 5.53 22.48 19.17
CA ILE A 3 5.12 21.96 17.85
C ILE A 3 6.35 21.44 17.13
N ARG A 4 6.34 20.15 16.81
CA ARG A 4 7.45 19.45 16.15
C ARG A 4 6.93 18.51 15.07
N TYR A 5 7.85 18.03 14.23
CA TYR A 5 7.53 16.89 13.38
C TYR A 5 7.17 15.67 14.23
N GLU A 6 6.29 14.85 13.69
CA GLU A 6 6.06 13.52 14.27
C GLU A 6 7.34 12.67 14.21
N THR A 7 7.39 11.68 15.08
CA THR A 7 8.37 10.61 15.11
C THR A 7 7.63 9.27 15.02
N PRO A 8 8.33 8.16 14.73
CA PRO A 8 7.69 6.84 14.71
C PRO A 8 6.93 6.49 16.00
N ALA A 9 7.39 6.99 17.16
CA ALA A 9 6.73 6.77 18.45
C ALA A 9 5.38 7.49 18.60
N ASP A 10 5.10 8.50 17.78
CA ASP A 10 3.85 9.26 17.85
C ASP A 10 2.72 8.63 17.01
N ILE A 11 3.02 7.64 16.17
CA ILE A 11 2.10 7.12 15.14
C ILE A 11 0.79 6.62 15.77
N ASP A 12 0.88 5.78 16.80
CA ASP A 12 -0.30 5.22 17.47
C ASP A 12 -1.12 6.33 18.15
N ALA A 13 -0.43 7.26 18.84
CA ALA A 13 -1.08 8.39 19.51
C ALA A 13 -1.79 9.33 18.53
N ILE A 14 -1.23 9.54 17.34
CA ILE A 14 -1.85 10.34 16.26
C ILE A 14 -3.08 9.63 15.69
N HIS A 15 -2.99 8.31 15.50
CA HIS A 15 -4.11 7.49 15.02
C HIS A 15 -5.28 7.56 16.00
N ASP A 16 -5.04 7.32 17.28
CA ASP A 16 -6.04 7.39 18.34
C ASP A 16 -6.66 8.78 18.46
N LEU A 17 -5.81 9.82 18.50
CA LEU A 17 -6.24 11.22 18.54
C LEU A 17 -7.16 11.56 17.37
N THR A 18 -6.78 11.16 16.15
CA THR A 18 -7.55 11.47 14.94
C THR A 18 -8.87 10.73 14.94
N SER A 19 -8.85 9.44 15.30
CA SER A 19 -10.07 8.64 15.45
C SER A 19 -11.04 9.26 16.45
N VAL A 20 -10.55 9.67 17.63
CA VAL A 20 -11.37 10.30 18.68
C VAL A 20 -11.90 11.67 18.25
N ALA A 21 -11.08 12.50 17.62
CA ALA A 21 -11.46 13.85 17.22
C ALA A 21 -12.55 13.87 16.14
N PHE A 22 -12.55 12.89 15.23
CA PHE A 22 -13.50 12.80 14.12
C PHE A 22 -14.75 11.97 14.42
N LYS A 23 -14.71 11.05 15.39
CA LYS A 23 -15.87 10.23 15.82
C LYS A 23 -17.19 11.00 16.03
N PRO A 24 -17.23 12.21 16.64
CA PRO A 24 -18.49 12.94 16.84
C PRO A 24 -18.94 13.75 15.62
N MET A 25 -18.17 13.79 14.53
CA MET A 25 -18.41 14.68 13.40
C MET A 25 -19.37 14.03 12.40
N PRO A 26 -20.51 14.66 12.08
CA PRO A 26 -21.56 14.04 11.25
C PRO A 26 -21.17 13.83 9.77
N TYR A 27 -20.06 14.42 9.35
CA TYR A 27 -19.51 14.31 7.99
C TYR A 27 -18.27 13.40 7.92
N SER A 28 -17.85 12.82 9.05
CA SER A 28 -16.78 11.83 9.08
C SER A 28 -17.34 10.47 8.70
N ASP A 29 -16.59 9.72 7.89
CA ASP A 29 -16.83 8.30 7.64
C ASP A 29 -15.94 7.41 8.54
N GLY A 30 -15.24 8.02 9.50
CA GLY A 30 -14.32 7.36 10.43
C GLY A 30 -12.98 6.97 9.81
N THR A 31 -12.67 7.40 8.57
CA THR A 31 -11.45 7.01 7.86
C THR A 31 -10.28 7.96 8.04
N GLU A 32 -10.42 9.04 8.81
CA GLU A 32 -9.42 10.12 8.86
C GLU A 32 -8.08 9.66 9.45
N ALA A 33 -8.09 8.82 10.49
CA ALA A 33 -6.88 8.23 11.03
C ALA A 33 -6.18 7.30 10.02
N GLU A 34 -6.98 6.58 9.23
CA GLU A 34 -6.49 5.75 8.13
C GLU A 34 -5.93 6.58 6.97
N ILE A 35 -6.50 7.77 6.69
CA ILE A 35 -5.95 8.70 5.70
C ILE A 35 -4.53 9.12 6.08
N VAL A 36 -4.29 9.50 7.34
CA VAL A 36 -2.93 9.86 7.81
C VAL A 36 -1.97 8.67 7.66
N SER A 37 -2.40 7.49 8.09
CA SER A 37 -1.60 6.27 8.03
C SER A 37 -1.24 5.89 6.60
N ARG A 38 -2.18 6.03 5.66
CA ARG A 38 -1.96 5.76 4.23
C ARG A 38 -1.05 6.79 3.57
N LEU A 39 -1.24 8.07 3.85
CA LEU A 39 -0.34 9.12 3.35
C LEU A 39 1.09 8.88 3.81
N ARG A 40 1.27 8.43 5.07
CA ARG A 40 2.58 8.09 5.60
C ARG A 40 3.17 6.89 4.85
N ALA A 41 2.41 5.82 4.71
CA ALA A 41 2.85 4.61 4.03
C ALA A 41 3.17 4.83 2.54
N SER A 42 2.47 5.75 1.86
CA SER A 42 2.72 6.06 0.45
C SER A 42 3.83 7.10 0.22
N GLY A 43 4.44 7.62 1.29
CA GLY A 43 5.43 8.71 1.21
C GLY A 43 4.84 10.08 0.82
N ASP A 44 3.52 10.19 0.68
CA ASP A 44 2.84 11.44 0.33
C ASP A 44 2.49 12.29 1.57
N LEU A 45 2.79 11.84 2.80
CA LEU A 45 2.70 12.67 4.00
C LEU A 45 3.84 13.69 4.06
N ALA A 46 3.69 14.73 3.25
CA ALA A 46 4.70 15.75 3.01
C ALA A 46 5.12 16.52 4.27
N ILE A 47 4.18 16.81 5.17
CA ILE A 47 4.44 17.37 6.51
C ILE A 47 3.46 16.74 7.47
N SER A 48 3.96 16.27 8.62
CA SER A 48 3.16 15.82 9.74
C SER A 48 3.68 16.44 11.02
N LEU A 49 2.83 17.22 11.69
CA LEU A 49 3.20 17.93 12.92
C LEU A 49 2.32 17.50 14.07
N VAL A 50 2.93 17.37 15.24
CA VAL A 50 2.24 17.19 16.51
C VAL A 50 2.40 18.42 17.38
N ALA A 51 1.35 18.72 18.16
CA ALA A 51 1.40 19.64 19.28
C ALA A 51 1.51 18.81 20.55
N GLU A 52 2.64 18.90 21.23
CA GLU A 52 2.95 18.14 22.44
C GLU A 52 2.99 19.07 23.66
N ASP A 53 2.54 18.57 24.80
CA ASP A 53 2.69 19.22 26.10
C ASP A 53 3.02 18.16 27.15
N GLU A 54 4.16 18.27 27.82
CA GLU A 54 4.61 17.32 28.85
C GLU A 54 4.60 15.84 28.42
N GLY A 55 4.99 15.56 27.16
CA GLY A 55 4.99 14.21 26.59
C GLY A 55 3.62 13.75 26.06
N GLU A 56 2.57 14.54 26.24
CA GLU A 56 1.23 14.24 25.75
C GLU A 56 0.97 14.90 24.39
N ILE A 57 0.54 14.12 23.40
CA ILE A 57 0.09 14.65 22.11
C ILE A 57 -1.33 15.22 22.26
N LEU A 58 -1.46 16.53 22.01
CA LEU A 58 -2.71 17.28 22.12
C LEU A 58 -3.38 17.55 20.78
N GLY A 59 -2.60 17.56 19.70
CA GLY A 59 -3.06 17.90 18.37
C GLY A 59 -2.14 17.38 17.27
N HIS A 60 -2.69 17.21 16.08
CA HIS A 60 -1.98 16.76 14.90
C HIS A 60 -2.49 17.47 13.64
N VAL A 61 -1.61 17.72 12.67
CA VAL A 61 -1.98 18.17 11.33
C VAL A 61 -1.13 17.49 10.27
N ALA A 62 -1.79 17.07 9.19
CA ALA A 62 -1.15 16.51 8.00
C ALA A 62 -1.22 17.48 6.81
N PHE A 63 -0.17 17.45 5.99
CA PHE A 63 -0.16 18.04 4.66
C PHE A 63 0.34 17.01 3.65
N SER A 64 -0.29 16.93 2.48
CA SER A 64 0.07 16.00 1.41
C SER A 64 -0.05 16.66 0.03
N PRO A 65 0.65 16.18 -1.02
CA PRO A 65 0.50 16.69 -2.38
C PRO A 65 -0.93 16.58 -2.89
N VAL A 66 -1.33 17.49 -3.77
CA VAL A 66 -2.57 17.38 -4.55
C VAL A 66 -2.27 17.43 -6.04
N THR A 67 -3.22 16.94 -6.83
CA THR A 67 -3.25 17.19 -8.27
C THR A 67 -4.39 18.15 -8.61
N ILE A 68 -4.19 18.95 -9.65
CA ILE A 68 -5.20 19.85 -10.20
C ILE A 68 -5.31 19.52 -11.68
N ASN A 69 -6.50 19.12 -12.13
CA ASN A 69 -6.74 18.51 -13.43
C ASN A 69 -5.81 17.31 -13.72
N GLY A 70 -5.50 16.51 -12.70
CA GLY A 70 -4.61 15.36 -12.81
C GLY A 70 -3.12 15.69 -12.84
N VAL A 71 -2.73 16.96 -12.79
CA VAL A 71 -1.32 17.38 -12.81
C VAL A 71 -0.83 17.67 -11.40
N ARG A 72 0.29 17.06 -11.00
CA ARG A 72 1.02 17.37 -9.75
C ARG A 72 1.91 18.60 -9.99
N GLY A 73 1.72 19.66 -9.19
CA GLY A 73 2.26 20.99 -9.53
C GLY A 73 2.64 21.89 -8.36
N GLY A 74 3.25 21.32 -7.31
CA GLY A 74 3.71 22.09 -6.15
C GLY A 74 2.60 22.50 -5.17
N TRP A 75 1.38 22.02 -5.37
CA TRP A 75 0.24 22.26 -4.51
C TRP A 75 0.11 21.16 -3.46
N PHE A 76 -0.25 21.56 -2.24
CA PHE A 76 -0.44 20.66 -1.10
C PHE A 76 -1.84 20.81 -0.50
N GLY A 77 -2.42 19.74 0.00
CA GLY A 77 -3.66 19.69 0.74
C GLY A 77 -3.36 19.73 2.23
N LEU A 78 -4.14 20.49 2.98
CA LEU A 78 -4.16 20.49 4.44
C LEU A 78 -5.27 19.56 4.90
N GLY A 79 -4.90 18.52 5.64
CA GLY A 79 -5.85 17.62 6.29
C GLY A 79 -5.35 16.18 6.39
N PRO A 80 -5.86 15.41 7.37
CA PRO A 80 -6.76 15.88 8.44
C PRO A 80 -6.05 16.76 9.48
N ILE A 81 -6.87 17.45 10.29
CA ILE A 81 -6.44 18.21 11.47
C ILE A 81 -7.23 17.75 12.68
N SER A 82 -6.52 17.36 13.73
CA SER A 82 -7.08 16.72 14.91
C SER A 82 -6.61 17.44 16.17
N VAL A 83 -7.50 17.67 17.13
CA VAL A 83 -7.16 18.20 18.45
C VAL A 83 -8.03 17.45 19.47
N LYS A 84 -7.42 17.05 20.60
CA LYS A 84 -8.12 16.36 21.68
C LYS A 84 -9.40 17.12 22.03
N PRO A 85 -10.58 16.47 22.06
CA PRO A 85 -11.86 17.15 22.28
C PRO A 85 -11.86 18.15 23.44
N GLU A 86 -11.26 17.75 24.57
CA GLU A 86 -11.10 18.52 25.80
C GLU A 86 -10.08 19.68 25.70
N ARG A 87 -9.25 19.72 24.66
CA ARG A 87 -8.28 20.78 24.35
C ARG A 87 -8.66 21.61 23.12
N GLN A 88 -9.83 21.39 22.52
CA GLN A 88 -10.32 22.17 21.39
C GLN A 88 -10.61 23.63 21.78
N ARG A 89 -10.67 24.51 20.78
CA ARG A 89 -10.91 25.97 20.93
C ARG A 89 -9.84 26.73 21.74
N GLN A 90 -8.71 26.10 22.07
CA GLN A 90 -7.55 26.72 22.73
C GLN A 90 -6.48 27.23 21.74
N GLY A 91 -6.78 27.24 20.44
CA GLY A 91 -5.85 27.72 19.41
C GLY A 91 -4.82 26.70 18.92
N ILE A 92 -4.79 25.48 19.46
CA ILE A 92 -3.85 24.40 19.08
C ILE A 92 -3.89 24.12 17.58
N GLY A 93 -5.09 23.87 17.03
CA GLY A 93 -5.25 23.61 15.60
C GLY A 93 -4.76 24.77 14.73
N LYS A 94 -5.03 26.02 15.11
CA LYS A 94 -4.52 27.19 14.40
C LYS A 94 -2.99 27.24 14.42
N ALA A 95 -2.37 26.97 15.58
CA ALA A 95 -0.91 26.99 15.72
C ALA A 95 -0.24 25.92 14.85
N LEU A 96 -0.82 24.72 14.80
CA LEU A 96 -0.40 23.62 13.93
C LEU A 96 -0.46 24.02 12.45
N ILE A 97 -1.58 24.58 12.00
CA ILE A 97 -1.75 25.04 10.60
C ILE A 97 -0.70 26.10 10.26
N VAL A 98 -0.57 27.13 11.10
CA VAL A 98 0.36 28.24 10.85
C VAL A 98 1.81 27.73 10.76
N ARG A 99 2.20 26.80 11.64
CA ARG A 99 3.53 26.20 11.59
C ARG A 99 3.74 25.37 10.32
N GLY A 100 2.77 24.54 9.96
CA GLY A 100 2.82 23.72 8.73
C GLY A 100 2.89 24.56 7.45
N LEU A 101 2.09 25.62 7.35
CA LEU A 101 2.14 26.55 6.23
C LEU A 101 3.48 27.28 6.13
N LYS A 102 4.11 27.62 7.27
CA LYS A 102 5.46 28.22 7.27
C LYS A 102 6.49 27.24 6.68
N LEU A 103 6.46 25.99 7.11
CA LEU A 103 7.35 24.94 6.59
C LEU A 103 7.10 24.66 5.11
N LEU A 104 5.85 24.61 4.65
CA LEU A 104 5.54 24.46 3.23
C LEU A 104 6.09 25.61 2.38
N LYS A 105 6.00 26.86 2.85
CA LYS A 105 6.55 28.04 2.13
C LYS A 105 8.07 28.01 1.96
N GLU A 106 8.76 27.32 2.87
CA GLU A 106 10.22 27.13 2.86
C GLU A 106 10.64 25.97 1.94
N ARG A 107 9.72 25.06 1.59
CA ARG A 107 9.98 23.91 0.73
C ARG A 107 10.16 24.32 -0.74
N GLU A 108 11.18 23.75 -1.39
CA GLU A 108 11.41 23.94 -2.81
C GLU A 108 10.25 23.37 -3.64
N GLY A 109 9.83 24.13 -4.66
CA GLY A 109 8.72 23.74 -5.55
C GLY A 109 7.31 23.92 -4.97
N ALA A 110 7.15 24.33 -3.71
CA ALA A 110 5.83 24.59 -3.14
C ALA A 110 5.24 25.92 -3.64
N THR A 111 4.07 25.86 -4.27
CA THR A 111 3.39 27.00 -4.90
C THR A 111 2.13 27.42 -4.15
N GLY A 112 1.49 26.53 -3.40
CA GLY A 112 0.34 26.85 -2.57
C GLY A 112 -0.20 25.67 -1.77
N CYS A 113 -1.25 25.96 -0.99
CA CYS A 113 -1.97 24.98 -0.17
C CYS A 113 -3.48 25.08 -0.39
N VAL A 114 -4.19 23.97 -0.38
CA VAL A 114 -5.66 23.86 -0.48
C VAL A 114 -6.24 23.11 0.71
N LEU A 115 -7.53 23.27 0.97
CA LEU A 115 -8.29 22.47 1.92
C LEU A 115 -9.77 22.40 1.55
N ILE A 116 -10.47 21.45 2.16
CA ILE A 116 -11.93 21.41 2.20
C ILE A 116 -12.36 21.70 3.64
N GLY A 117 -13.16 22.73 3.86
CA GLY A 117 -13.60 23.07 5.22
C GLY A 117 -14.42 24.35 5.32
N ASN A 118 -14.91 24.63 6.54
CA ASN A 118 -15.75 25.80 6.81
C ASN A 118 -14.97 27.13 6.64
N PRO A 119 -15.41 28.04 5.74
CA PRO A 119 -14.78 29.35 5.53
C PRO A 119 -14.66 30.21 6.79
N ASP A 120 -15.59 30.10 7.74
CA ASP A 120 -15.57 30.90 8.98
C ASP A 120 -14.35 30.60 9.86
N ILE A 121 -13.81 29.39 9.72
CA ILE A 121 -12.64 28.91 10.46
C ILE A 121 -11.36 29.29 9.71
N TYR A 122 -11.28 28.94 8.43
CA TYR A 122 -10.02 28.97 7.68
C TYR A 122 -9.72 30.32 7.03
N SER A 123 -10.72 31.16 6.77
CA SER A 123 -10.52 32.53 6.26
C SER A 123 -9.64 33.39 7.16
N ARG A 124 -9.78 33.20 8.48
CA ARG A 124 -8.97 33.90 9.50
C ARG A 124 -7.49 33.52 9.48
N ILE A 125 -7.13 32.42 8.81
CA ILE A 125 -5.76 31.94 8.64
C ILE A 125 -5.20 32.38 7.28
N GLY A 126 -6.05 32.87 6.39
CA GLY A 126 -5.70 33.38 5.06
C GLY A 126 -6.19 32.52 3.90
N PHE A 127 -6.88 31.39 4.16
CA PHE A 127 -7.50 30.59 3.11
C PHE A 127 -8.68 31.34 2.50
N SER A 128 -8.86 31.23 1.19
CA SER A 128 -10.01 31.84 0.50
C SER A 128 -10.48 30.95 -0.65
N SER A 129 -11.72 31.17 -1.09
CA SER A 129 -12.26 30.55 -2.30
C SER A 129 -12.74 31.63 -3.25
N ASP A 130 -12.37 31.49 -4.52
CA ASP A 130 -12.85 32.29 -5.66
C ASP A 130 -13.70 31.45 -6.63
N GLY A 131 -14.05 30.22 -6.23
CA GLY A 131 -14.85 29.31 -7.02
C GLY A 131 -14.15 28.70 -8.25
N GLN A 132 -12.84 28.87 -8.39
CA GLN A 132 -12.07 28.34 -9.52
C GLN A 132 -11.60 26.89 -9.32
N LEU A 133 -11.44 26.47 -8.05
CA LEU A 133 -11.16 25.09 -7.70
C LEU A 133 -12.46 24.34 -7.39
N MET A 134 -12.54 23.10 -7.86
CA MET A 134 -13.68 22.21 -7.68
C MET A 134 -13.21 20.91 -7.04
N TYR A 135 -13.99 20.33 -6.14
CA TYR A 135 -13.73 19.00 -5.60
C TYR A 135 -15.03 18.22 -5.56
N LEU A 136 -15.13 17.18 -6.40
CA LEU A 136 -16.37 16.43 -6.62
C LEU A 136 -17.55 17.41 -6.83
N ASP A 137 -18.68 17.15 -6.19
CA ASP A 137 -19.88 18.00 -6.24
C ASP A 137 -20.02 18.92 -5.02
N LEU A 138 -18.93 19.17 -4.28
CA LEU A 138 -18.97 20.05 -3.11
C LEU A 138 -19.22 21.51 -3.49
N ASP A 139 -19.87 22.23 -2.58
CA ASP A 139 -19.98 23.69 -2.66
C ASP A 139 -18.57 24.29 -2.73
N ARG A 140 -18.33 25.05 -3.81
CA ARG A 140 -17.02 25.64 -4.11
C ARG A 140 -16.53 26.58 -3.02
N ARG A 141 -17.41 27.13 -2.19
CA ARG A 141 -17.03 27.95 -1.01
C ARG A 141 -16.23 27.14 0.01
N LEU A 142 -16.46 25.82 0.10
CA LEU A 142 -15.75 24.93 1.01
C LEU A 142 -14.35 24.57 0.50
N VAL A 143 -14.11 24.66 -0.80
CA VAL A 143 -12.80 24.40 -1.43
C VAL A 143 -11.98 25.68 -1.38
N GLN A 144 -11.09 25.77 -0.41
CA GLN A 144 -10.32 26.99 -0.13
C GLN A 144 -8.83 26.79 -0.41
N ARG A 145 -8.11 27.88 -0.65
CA ARG A 145 -6.69 27.88 -1.03
C ARG A 145 -5.90 29.05 -0.42
N ILE A 146 -4.58 28.88 -0.34
CA ILE A 146 -3.58 29.93 -0.14
C ILE A 146 -2.53 29.77 -1.23
N VAL A 147 -2.21 30.86 -1.94
CA VAL A 147 -1.08 30.89 -2.89
C VAL A 147 0.16 31.35 -2.14
N PHE A 148 1.27 30.63 -2.31
CA PHE A 148 2.58 31.06 -1.81
C PHE A 148 3.35 31.81 -2.89
N ARG A 149 3.32 31.29 -4.13
CA ARG A 149 4.04 31.82 -5.29
C ARG A 149 3.28 31.48 -6.57
N GLY A 150 3.45 32.31 -7.60
CA GLY A 150 2.87 32.06 -8.93
C GLY A 150 1.39 32.42 -9.02
N THR A 151 0.69 31.78 -9.95
CA THR A 151 -0.70 32.08 -10.27
C THR A 151 -1.67 31.27 -9.41
N THR A 152 -2.87 31.82 -9.29
CA THR A 152 -4.03 31.10 -8.75
C THR A 152 -4.34 29.89 -9.63
N PRO A 153 -4.54 28.69 -9.06
CA PRO A 153 -4.89 27.50 -9.84
C PRO A 153 -6.40 27.46 -10.10
N SER A 154 -6.79 26.77 -11.16
CA SER A 154 -8.18 26.48 -11.48
C SER A 154 -8.35 25.04 -11.96
N GLY A 155 -9.53 24.46 -11.71
CA GLY A 155 -9.89 23.13 -12.19
C GLY A 155 -10.23 22.13 -11.07
N MET A 156 -10.24 20.86 -11.46
CA MET A 156 -10.61 19.75 -10.59
C MET A 156 -9.46 19.41 -9.65
N LEU A 157 -9.66 19.69 -8.37
CA LEU A 157 -8.78 19.30 -7.29
C LEU A 157 -8.96 17.82 -7.00
N GLN A 158 -7.84 17.13 -6.83
CA GLN A 158 -7.80 15.80 -6.25
C GLN A 158 -6.72 15.81 -5.18
N PHE A 159 -7.14 15.62 -3.92
CA PHE A 159 -6.19 15.28 -2.87
C PHE A 159 -5.51 13.96 -3.24
N ALA A 160 -4.26 13.77 -2.82
CA ALA A 160 -3.64 12.45 -2.86
C ALA A 160 -4.68 11.45 -2.35
N ARG A 161 -5.16 10.59 -3.26
CA ARG A 161 -6.35 9.79 -2.98
C ARG A 161 -6.02 8.92 -1.77
N PRO A 162 -6.93 8.77 -0.80
CA PRO A 162 -6.95 7.52 -0.06
C PRO A 162 -7.09 6.41 -1.11
N LEU A 163 -6.17 5.44 -1.12
CA LEU A 163 -6.44 4.17 -1.77
C LEU A 163 -7.85 3.73 -1.34
N LYS A 164 -8.73 3.32 -2.26
CA LYS A 164 -9.98 2.64 -1.87
C LYS A 164 -9.62 1.52 -0.87
N PRO A 165 -10.50 1.13 0.08
CA PRO A 165 -10.20 0.00 0.93
C PRO A 165 -10.00 -1.24 0.05
N GLN A 166 -8.74 -1.66 -0.07
CA GLN A 166 -8.29 -2.98 -0.43
C GLN A 166 -7.13 -3.31 0.51
N THR A 167 -7.47 -4.09 1.55
CA THR A 167 -6.58 -4.96 2.36
C THR A 167 -5.68 -4.31 3.44
N PRO A 168 -5.61 -4.89 4.68
CA PRO A 168 -4.79 -4.42 5.81
C PRO A 168 -3.36 -5.06 5.81
N PRO A 169 -2.51 -4.84 6.84
CA PRO A 169 -1.44 -3.84 6.90
C PRO A 169 0.00 -4.36 6.65
N ASP A 170 0.90 -3.38 6.49
CA ASP A 170 2.37 -3.34 6.63
C ASP A 170 3.29 -3.70 5.43
N ARG A 171 3.85 -2.66 4.78
CA ARG A 171 5.22 -2.12 4.95
C ARG A 171 5.24 -0.72 4.29
N GLY A 172 5.68 0.38 4.93
CA GLY A 172 7.08 0.80 5.11
C GLY A 172 7.60 1.42 3.82
N ASP A 173 7.96 2.73 3.77
CA ASP A 173 9.19 3.19 3.11
C ASP A 173 9.60 4.66 3.28
N ASP A 174 10.82 4.77 3.81
CA ASP A 174 11.81 5.82 3.63
C ASP A 174 12.54 5.57 2.29
N MET A 175 12.88 6.61 1.51
CA MET A 175 13.54 6.49 0.20
C MET A 175 15.04 6.11 0.30
N SER A 176 15.38 5.28 1.28
CA SER A 176 16.64 4.54 1.35
C SER A 176 16.51 3.08 1.82
N GLU A 177 15.29 2.55 2.01
CA GLU A 177 15.02 1.12 2.15
C GLU A 177 13.78 0.77 1.30
N ILE A 178 13.79 -0.37 0.59
CA ILE A 178 12.61 -0.91 -0.11
C ILE A 178 11.94 -1.91 0.85
N GLY A 179 11.01 -1.43 1.65
CA GLY A 179 10.16 -2.12 2.59
C GLY A 179 9.06 -2.82 1.81
N GLY A 180 9.40 -3.92 1.14
CA GLY A 180 8.42 -4.64 0.32
C GLY A 180 7.66 -5.78 1.03
N ILE A 181 6.39 -5.62 1.45
CA ILE A 181 5.42 -6.68 1.89
C ILE A 181 5.95 -7.85 2.78
N LYS A 182 5.74 -7.83 4.13
CA LYS A 182 6.24 -8.85 5.12
C LYS A 182 5.00 -9.61 5.54
N ILE A 183 4.81 -10.82 5.03
CA ILE A 183 3.83 -11.72 5.61
C ILE A 183 4.59 -12.64 6.57
N ARG A 184 4.15 -12.70 7.82
CA ARG A 184 4.69 -13.62 8.82
C ARG A 184 3.69 -14.73 9.08
N THR A 185 4.19 -15.94 9.16
CA THR A 185 3.44 -17.13 9.58
C THR A 185 4.10 -17.71 10.82
N GLU A 186 3.69 -18.91 11.24
CA GLU A 186 4.31 -19.62 12.35
C GLU A 186 5.80 -19.88 12.09
N ARG A 187 6.16 -20.31 10.87
CA ARG A 187 7.53 -20.75 10.53
C ARG A 187 8.22 -19.88 9.50
N LEU A 188 7.50 -19.01 8.79
CA LEU A 188 7.99 -18.34 7.58
C LEU A 188 7.90 -16.83 7.67
N ARG A 189 8.84 -16.18 6.98
CA ARG A 189 8.81 -14.77 6.63
C ARG A 189 8.76 -14.68 5.11
N LEU A 190 7.67 -14.15 4.58
CA LEU A 190 7.54 -13.84 3.15
C LEU A 190 8.01 -12.42 2.90
N ARG A 191 8.93 -12.21 1.96
CA ARG A 191 9.47 -10.88 1.63
C ARG A 191 9.59 -10.67 0.12
N THR A 192 9.62 -9.43 -0.34
CA THR A 192 9.96 -9.14 -1.73
C THR A 192 11.32 -9.73 -2.12
N PRO A 193 11.48 -10.18 -3.37
CA PRO A 193 12.77 -10.62 -3.89
C PRO A 193 13.79 -9.49 -3.88
N GLU A 194 15.03 -9.86 -3.59
CA GLU A 194 16.22 -9.01 -3.61
C GLU A 194 17.20 -9.56 -4.66
N MET A 195 18.17 -8.75 -5.08
CA MET A 195 19.10 -9.14 -6.15
C MET A 195 19.90 -10.42 -5.79
N ASP A 196 20.18 -10.64 -4.50
CA ASP A 196 20.93 -11.80 -4.02
C ASP A 196 20.15 -13.12 -4.17
N ASP A 197 18.81 -13.07 -4.28
CA ASP A 197 17.99 -14.27 -4.49
C ASP A 197 18.12 -14.84 -5.91
N PHE A 198 18.58 -14.03 -6.87
CA PHE A 198 18.57 -14.41 -8.28
C PHE A 198 19.45 -15.62 -8.58
N ALA A 199 20.57 -15.80 -7.86
CA ALA A 199 21.48 -16.91 -8.11
C ALA A 199 20.80 -18.28 -7.88
N ALA A 200 20.19 -18.46 -6.69
CA ALA A 200 19.47 -19.69 -6.34
C ALA A 200 18.22 -19.88 -7.21
N TYR A 201 17.49 -18.79 -7.51
CA TYR A 201 16.35 -18.83 -8.42
C TYR A 201 16.75 -19.33 -9.82
N ALA A 202 17.83 -18.77 -10.39
CA ALA A 202 18.31 -19.15 -11.71
C ALA A 202 18.80 -20.62 -11.75
N GLU A 203 19.40 -21.12 -10.68
CA GLU A 203 19.79 -22.54 -10.57
C GLU A 203 18.56 -23.46 -10.59
N LEU A 204 17.51 -23.14 -9.83
CA LEU A 204 16.27 -23.91 -9.87
C LEU A 204 15.63 -23.85 -11.27
N MET A 205 15.57 -22.68 -11.89
CA MET A 205 14.97 -22.50 -13.21
C MET A 205 15.70 -23.29 -14.31
N ALA A 206 17.03 -23.42 -14.21
CA ALA A 206 17.84 -24.22 -15.14
C ALA A 206 17.75 -25.73 -14.90
N SER A 207 17.18 -26.17 -13.78
CA SER A 207 17.10 -27.59 -13.41
C SER A 207 15.85 -28.28 -13.98
N PRO A 208 15.80 -29.63 -14.03
CA PRO A 208 14.58 -30.36 -14.37
C PRO A 208 13.39 -30.08 -13.43
N ARG A 209 13.64 -29.50 -12.25
CA ARG A 209 12.59 -29.15 -11.27
C ARG A 209 11.64 -28.09 -11.80
N SER A 210 12.08 -27.26 -12.75
CA SER A 210 11.23 -26.27 -13.40
C SER A 210 10.39 -26.82 -14.56
N GLY A 211 10.43 -28.13 -14.83
CA GLY A 211 9.64 -28.75 -15.90
C GLY A 211 8.14 -28.50 -15.78
N GLY A 212 7.60 -28.45 -14.55
CA GLY A 212 6.20 -28.08 -14.30
C GLY A 212 5.85 -26.61 -14.55
N MET A 213 6.86 -25.77 -14.79
CA MET A 213 6.73 -24.35 -15.15
C MET A 213 7.06 -24.10 -16.63
N GLY A 214 7.31 -25.15 -17.41
CA GLY A 214 7.73 -25.06 -18.82
C GLY A 214 9.25 -25.06 -19.03
N GLY A 215 10.05 -25.26 -17.98
CA GLY A 215 11.50 -25.34 -18.05
C GLY A 215 12.02 -26.72 -18.50
N PRO A 216 13.34 -26.94 -18.46
CA PRO A 216 14.38 -26.05 -17.93
C PRO A 216 14.59 -24.78 -18.75
N PHE A 217 14.98 -23.70 -18.07
CA PHE A 217 15.19 -22.38 -18.65
C PHE A 217 16.67 -21.98 -18.65
N ASP A 218 17.10 -21.25 -19.68
CA ASP A 218 18.41 -20.61 -19.64
C ASP A 218 18.42 -19.40 -18.68
N ARG A 219 19.62 -18.89 -18.37
CA ARG A 219 19.79 -17.77 -17.44
C ARG A 219 19.09 -16.48 -17.91
N ARG A 220 18.94 -16.28 -19.22
CA ARG A 220 18.28 -15.09 -19.78
C ARG A 220 16.78 -15.16 -19.54
N ALA A 221 16.17 -16.31 -19.82
CA ALA A 221 14.76 -16.57 -19.56
C ALA A 221 14.48 -16.46 -18.05
N ALA A 222 15.32 -17.08 -17.20
CA ALA A 222 15.20 -16.99 -15.75
C ALA A 222 15.29 -15.53 -15.25
N TRP A 223 16.18 -14.70 -15.82
CA TRP A 223 16.24 -13.27 -15.50
C TRP A 223 14.97 -12.53 -15.89
N GLY A 224 14.39 -12.82 -17.05
CA GLY A 224 13.12 -12.25 -17.48
C GLY A 224 11.97 -12.60 -16.54
N MET A 225 11.91 -13.85 -16.08
CA MET A 225 10.92 -14.32 -15.11
C MET A 225 11.11 -13.67 -13.74
N PHE A 226 12.35 -13.61 -13.23
CA PHE A 226 12.65 -12.93 -11.97
C PHE A 226 12.31 -11.43 -12.03
N CYS A 227 12.60 -10.76 -13.15
CA CYS A 227 12.17 -9.38 -13.36
C CYS A 227 10.65 -9.23 -13.37
N HIS A 228 9.93 -10.17 -14.00
CA HIS A 228 8.48 -10.20 -14.01
C HIS A 228 7.93 -10.32 -12.58
N ASP A 229 8.41 -11.30 -11.83
CA ASP A 229 8.05 -11.58 -10.43
C ASP A 229 8.13 -10.33 -9.53
N VAL A 230 9.20 -9.54 -9.71
CA VAL A 230 9.43 -8.28 -8.99
C VAL A 230 8.53 -7.15 -9.50
N ALA A 231 8.40 -6.99 -10.82
CA ALA A 231 7.66 -5.89 -11.44
C ALA A 231 6.16 -5.96 -11.15
N LEU A 232 5.59 -7.16 -10.94
CA LEU A 232 4.18 -7.33 -10.65
C LEU A 232 3.72 -6.51 -9.43
N TRP A 233 4.56 -6.39 -8.39
CA TRP A 233 4.24 -5.57 -7.21
C TRP A 233 4.02 -4.11 -7.57
N GLN A 234 4.86 -3.55 -8.43
CA GLN A 234 4.76 -2.15 -8.86
C GLN A 234 3.60 -1.94 -9.84
N LEU A 235 3.29 -2.93 -10.68
CA LEU A 235 2.31 -2.79 -11.75
C LEU A 235 0.87 -3.13 -11.33
N PHE A 236 0.71 -4.10 -10.43
CA PHE A 236 -0.59 -4.66 -10.08
C PHE A 236 -0.86 -4.70 -8.57
N GLY A 237 0.11 -4.33 -7.74
CA GLY A 237 -0.03 -4.34 -6.28
C GLY A 237 0.02 -5.73 -5.65
N HIS A 238 0.40 -6.75 -6.42
CA HIS A 238 0.65 -8.12 -5.96
C HIS A 238 1.77 -8.71 -6.81
N GLY A 239 2.52 -9.69 -6.31
CA GLY A 239 3.63 -10.30 -7.06
C GLY A 239 4.25 -11.46 -6.29
N ALA A 240 5.51 -11.78 -6.59
CA ALA A 240 6.21 -12.85 -5.92
C ALA A 240 6.83 -12.41 -4.58
N LEU A 241 6.88 -13.32 -3.62
CA LEU A 241 7.60 -13.20 -2.36
C LEU A 241 8.54 -14.38 -2.19
N MET A 242 9.74 -14.12 -1.75
CA MET A 242 10.68 -15.12 -1.26
C MET A 242 10.20 -15.66 0.07
N VAL A 243 10.39 -16.96 0.28
CA VAL A 243 9.97 -17.69 1.48
C VAL A 243 11.21 -17.93 2.33
N ASP A 244 11.39 -17.15 3.39
CA ASP A 244 12.48 -17.39 4.35
C ASP A 244 11.98 -18.17 5.57
N LEU A 245 12.82 -19.02 6.14
CA LEU A 245 12.59 -19.57 7.48
C LEU A 245 12.76 -18.46 8.52
N ALA A 246 11.78 -18.32 9.41
CA ALA A 246 11.78 -17.28 10.42
C ALA A 246 12.94 -17.43 11.44
N GLU A 247 13.34 -18.66 11.72
CA GLU A 247 14.40 -18.98 12.69
C GLU A 247 15.81 -18.68 12.16
N THR A 248 16.09 -19.06 10.91
CA THR A 248 17.46 -19.03 10.35
C THR A 248 17.67 -17.91 9.33
N GLY A 249 16.59 -17.37 8.76
CA GLY A 249 16.65 -16.44 7.62
C GLY A 249 16.97 -17.12 6.27
N GLU A 250 17.13 -18.44 6.24
CA GLU A 250 17.40 -19.20 5.02
C GLU A 250 16.21 -19.12 4.06
N CYS A 251 16.46 -18.75 2.80
CA CYS A 251 15.45 -18.73 1.76
C CYS A 251 15.21 -20.14 1.21
N VAL A 252 13.97 -20.63 1.31
CA VAL A 252 13.60 -22.01 0.96
C VAL A 252 12.70 -22.10 -0.27
N GLY A 253 12.37 -20.98 -0.91
CA GLY A 253 11.57 -20.96 -2.13
C GLY A 253 10.91 -19.61 -2.40
N GLN A 254 9.86 -19.64 -3.22
CA GLN A 254 9.11 -18.45 -3.63
C GLN A 254 7.62 -18.79 -3.76
N VAL A 255 6.76 -17.84 -3.46
CA VAL A 255 5.31 -17.91 -3.66
C VAL A 255 4.84 -16.61 -4.30
N GLY A 256 3.90 -16.64 -5.24
CA GLY A 256 3.51 -15.42 -5.95
C GLY A 256 2.13 -15.42 -6.55
N ILE A 257 1.62 -14.22 -6.83
CA ILE A 257 0.42 -14.02 -7.63
C ILE A 257 0.81 -13.46 -8.99
N ASN A 258 0.88 -14.35 -9.98
CA ASN A 258 1.19 -14.03 -11.36
C ASN A 258 -0.02 -13.44 -12.09
N HIS A 259 0.24 -12.47 -12.97
CA HIS A 259 -0.80 -11.74 -13.69
C HIS A 259 -0.23 -10.99 -14.91
N GLY A 260 -1.10 -10.40 -15.71
CA GLY A 260 -0.75 -9.66 -16.91
C GLY A 260 -0.98 -10.49 -18.17
N PRO A 261 -0.44 -10.06 -19.33
CA PRO A 261 -0.82 -10.60 -20.63
C PRO A 261 -0.47 -12.08 -20.85
N LEU A 262 0.36 -12.67 -19.98
CA LEU A 262 0.78 -14.07 -20.03
C LEU A 262 -0.15 -15.01 -19.24
N PHE A 263 -1.06 -14.46 -18.44
CA PHE A 263 -1.90 -15.22 -17.52
C PHE A 263 -3.38 -14.89 -17.79
N PRO A 264 -4.22 -15.88 -18.16
CA PRO A 264 -5.65 -15.64 -18.38
C PRO A 264 -6.39 -15.15 -17.13
N GLU A 265 -5.96 -15.58 -15.95
CA GLU A 265 -6.49 -15.20 -14.65
C GLU A 265 -5.34 -14.93 -13.67
N LYS A 266 -5.63 -14.37 -12.49
CA LYS A 266 -4.60 -14.22 -11.44
C LYS A 266 -4.21 -15.59 -10.90
N GLU A 267 -2.96 -15.95 -11.08
CA GLU A 267 -2.43 -17.27 -10.80
C GLU A 267 -1.64 -17.27 -9.50
N LEU A 268 -1.96 -18.18 -8.57
CA LEU A 268 -1.23 -18.43 -7.34
C LEU A 268 -0.27 -19.59 -7.55
N GLY A 269 1.02 -19.26 -7.63
CA GLY A 269 2.10 -20.21 -7.89
C GLY A 269 3.09 -20.31 -6.73
N TRP A 270 3.86 -21.39 -6.69
CA TRP A 270 4.90 -21.64 -5.70
C TRP A 270 6.03 -22.51 -6.25
N LEU A 271 7.22 -22.33 -5.70
CA LEU A 271 8.37 -23.20 -5.86
C LEU A 271 9.08 -23.37 -4.51
N VAL A 272 9.75 -24.51 -4.35
CA VAL A 272 10.56 -24.84 -3.17
C VAL A 272 11.93 -25.27 -3.66
N TYR A 273 12.97 -24.75 -3.03
CA TYR A 273 14.34 -25.11 -3.34
C TYR A 273 14.66 -26.53 -2.86
N GLU A 274 15.62 -27.15 -3.55
CA GLU A 274 16.04 -28.52 -3.26
C GLU A 274 16.43 -28.70 -1.78
N GLY A 275 15.92 -29.77 -1.17
CA GLY A 275 16.22 -30.10 0.23
C GLY A 275 15.18 -29.58 1.23
N HIS A 276 14.25 -28.71 0.79
CA HIS A 276 13.20 -28.14 1.62
C HIS A 276 11.79 -28.69 1.31
N GLU A 277 11.67 -29.64 0.39
CA GLU A 277 10.38 -30.27 0.05
C GLU A 277 9.83 -31.14 1.18
N GLY A 278 8.53 -31.41 1.14
CA GLY A 278 7.87 -32.33 2.08
C GLY A 278 7.68 -31.77 3.50
N ARG A 279 8.12 -30.54 3.79
CA ARG A 279 8.02 -29.88 5.10
C ARG A 279 6.81 -28.94 5.25
N GLY A 280 6.00 -28.83 4.20
CA GLY A 280 4.78 -28.03 4.18
C GLY A 280 4.97 -26.53 3.90
N TYR A 281 6.19 -26.07 3.60
CA TYR A 281 6.46 -24.64 3.38
C TYR A 281 5.66 -24.04 2.23
N ALA A 282 5.54 -24.73 1.09
CA ALA A 282 4.72 -24.27 -0.03
C ALA A 282 3.25 -24.07 0.37
N THR A 283 2.67 -25.01 1.12
CA THR A 283 1.28 -24.90 1.58
C THR A 283 1.11 -23.72 2.54
N GLU A 284 1.99 -23.59 3.54
CA GLU A 284 1.92 -22.47 4.49
C GLU A 284 2.09 -21.11 3.81
N ALA A 285 3.07 -20.97 2.93
CA ALA A 285 3.32 -19.75 2.19
C ALA A 285 2.16 -19.39 1.24
N ALA A 286 1.64 -20.37 0.50
CA ALA A 286 0.52 -20.18 -0.42
C ALA A 286 -0.80 -19.89 0.30
N MET A 287 -1.05 -20.51 1.48
CA MET A 287 -2.18 -20.14 2.33
C MET A 287 -2.09 -18.68 2.75
N ALA A 288 -0.93 -18.27 3.26
CA ALA A 288 -0.73 -16.90 3.74
C ALA A 288 -0.88 -15.86 2.62
N LEU A 289 -0.29 -16.10 1.45
CA LEU A 289 -0.42 -15.18 0.31
C LEU A 289 -1.84 -15.17 -0.27
N ARG A 290 -2.52 -16.33 -0.34
CA ARG A 290 -3.93 -16.43 -0.76
C ARG A 290 -4.83 -15.64 0.17
N ASP A 291 -4.67 -15.80 1.48
CA ASP A 291 -5.51 -15.14 2.48
C ASP A 291 -5.28 -13.63 2.48
N TRP A 292 -4.02 -13.21 2.34
CA TRP A 292 -3.67 -11.82 2.08
C TRP A 292 -4.37 -11.29 0.82
N ALA A 293 -4.37 -12.07 -0.28
CA ALA A 293 -5.00 -11.67 -1.52
C ALA A 293 -6.53 -11.60 -1.41
N PHE A 294 -7.19 -12.53 -0.73
CA PHE A 294 -8.65 -12.54 -0.57
C PHE A 294 -9.17 -11.55 0.48
N ALA A 295 -8.31 -11.06 1.37
CA ALA A 295 -8.65 -9.88 2.17
C ALA A 295 -8.83 -8.62 1.30
N THR A 296 -8.57 -8.71 -0.01
CA THR A 296 -8.93 -7.73 -1.04
C THR A 296 -10.42 -7.82 -1.41
N PRO A 297 -11.25 -6.79 -1.14
CA PRO A 297 -12.71 -6.79 -1.33
C PRO A 297 -13.23 -7.05 -2.75
N SER A 298 -12.37 -7.19 -3.75
CA SER A 298 -12.76 -7.42 -5.15
C SER A 298 -12.01 -8.55 -5.85
N LEU A 299 -11.34 -9.43 -5.11
CA LEU A 299 -10.70 -10.61 -5.70
C LEU A 299 -11.58 -11.85 -5.47
N PRO A 300 -12.45 -12.22 -6.43
CA PRO A 300 -13.40 -13.31 -6.23
C PRO A 300 -12.74 -14.69 -6.25
N SER A 301 -11.64 -14.83 -6.99
CA SER A 301 -10.91 -16.09 -7.11
C SER A 301 -9.45 -15.91 -7.50
N LEU A 302 -8.66 -16.93 -7.19
CA LEU A 302 -7.34 -17.19 -7.73
C LEU A 302 -7.36 -18.54 -8.44
N VAL A 303 -6.42 -18.78 -9.36
CA VAL A 303 -6.23 -20.09 -9.98
C VAL A 303 -4.80 -20.59 -9.77
N SER A 304 -4.55 -21.89 -9.83
CA SER A 304 -3.20 -22.44 -9.97
C SER A 304 -3.20 -23.33 -11.21
N TYR A 305 -2.26 -23.08 -12.13
CA TYR A 305 -2.06 -23.91 -13.32
C TYR A 305 -1.03 -24.99 -12.98
N ILE A 306 -1.40 -26.27 -13.14
CA ILE A 306 -0.59 -27.38 -12.66
C ILE A 306 -0.57 -28.50 -13.69
N ALA A 307 0.63 -28.89 -14.12
CA ALA A 307 0.83 -30.05 -14.99
C ALA A 307 0.20 -31.32 -14.37
N PRO A 308 -0.52 -32.16 -15.13
CA PRO A 308 -1.24 -33.33 -14.58
C PRO A 308 -0.38 -34.33 -13.80
N GLY A 309 0.92 -34.43 -14.14
CA GLY A 309 1.87 -35.31 -13.45
C GLY A 309 2.44 -34.73 -12.14
N ASN A 310 2.18 -33.46 -11.81
CA ASN A 310 2.74 -32.81 -10.63
C ASN A 310 1.86 -33.06 -9.38
N ALA A 311 1.92 -34.30 -8.89
CA ALA A 311 1.16 -34.73 -7.71
C ALA A 311 1.45 -33.87 -6.46
N ALA A 312 2.66 -33.33 -6.32
CA ALA A 312 3.02 -32.48 -5.19
C ALA A 312 2.26 -31.14 -5.22
N SER A 313 2.28 -30.42 -6.34
CA SER A 313 1.53 -29.16 -6.46
C SER A 313 0.01 -29.39 -6.43
N ILE A 314 -0.50 -30.49 -7.02
CA ILE A 314 -1.91 -30.87 -6.90
C ILE A 314 -2.30 -31.00 -5.41
N ALA A 315 -1.48 -31.69 -4.62
CA ALA A 315 -1.75 -31.86 -3.20
C ALA A 315 -1.65 -30.53 -2.41
N VAL A 316 -0.81 -29.58 -2.83
CA VAL A 316 -0.81 -28.23 -2.25
C VAL A 316 -2.11 -27.51 -2.59
N ALA A 317 -2.51 -27.43 -3.86
CA ALA A 317 -3.72 -26.76 -4.29
C ALA A 317 -4.98 -27.30 -3.59
N GLN A 318 -5.08 -28.62 -3.42
CA GLN A 318 -6.19 -29.25 -2.68
C GLN A 318 -6.20 -28.88 -1.19
N ARG A 319 -5.03 -28.80 -0.54
CA ARG A 319 -4.95 -28.34 0.86
C ARG A 319 -5.34 -26.87 1.03
N LEU A 320 -5.12 -26.05 -0.01
CA LEU A 320 -5.64 -24.68 -0.10
C LEU A 320 -7.16 -24.63 -0.35
N GLY A 321 -7.86 -25.77 -0.40
CA GLY A 321 -9.29 -25.82 -0.74
C GLY A 321 -9.57 -25.57 -2.22
N GLY A 322 -8.54 -25.55 -3.08
CA GLY A 322 -8.67 -25.38 -4.52
C GLY A 322 -9.46 -26.52 -5.14
N ARG A 323 -10.38 -26.18 -6.05
CA ARG A 323 -11.24 -27.14 -6.76
C ARG A 323 -10.85 -27.19 -8.23
N LEU A 324 -10.80 -28.39 -8.80
CA LEU A 324 -10.52 -28.56 -10.22
C LEU A 324 -11.62 -27.88 -11.06
N ASP A 325 -11.24 -26.92 -11.89
CA ASP A 325 -12.11 -26.19 -12.81
C ASP A 325 -11.78 -26.59 -14.25
N LEU A 326 -12.60 -27.46 -14.82
CA LEU A 326 -12.42 -27.97 -16.18
C LEU A 326 -12.72 -26.91 -17.26
N THR A 327 -13.37 -25.80 -16.87
CA THR A 327 -13.85 -24.74 -17.79
C THR A 327 -12.96 -23.50 -17.78
N ALA A 328 -12.05 -23.39 -16.81
CA ALA A 328 -11.16 -22.24 -16.70
C ALA A 328 -10.24 -22.09 -17.94
N PRO A 329 -10.00 -20.86 -18.41
CA PRO A 329 -8.97 -20.59 -19.38
C PRO A 329 -7.59 -20.90 -18.79
N ARG A 330 -6.69 -21.41 -19.63
CA ARG A 330 -5.37 -21.89 -19.25
C ARG A 330 -4.32 -21.47 -20.27
N THR A 331 -3.11 -21.27 -19.79
CA THR A 331 -1.96 -20.89 -20.64
C THR A 331 -1.51 -22.09 -21.47
N ASP A 332 -1.33 -23.26 -20.84
CA ASP A 332 -1.09 -24.53 -21.54
C ASP A 332 -2.38 -25.39 -21.55
N PRO A 333 -2.83 -25.87 -22.73
CA PRO A 333 -4.00 -26.75 -22.83
C PRO A 333 -3.95 -28.00 -21.95
N GLY A 334 -2.76 -28.52 -21.67
CA GLY A 334 -2.53 -29.71 -20.86
C GLY A 334 -2.64 -29.50 -19.35
N ASP A 335 -2.65 -28.24 -18.88
CA ASP A 335 -2.68 -27.96 -17.44
C ASP A 335 -4.04 -28.24 -16.81
N LEU A 336 -3.97 -28.75 -15.57
CA LEU A 336 -5.10 -28.75 -14.65
C LEU A 336 -5.21 -27.35 -14.01
N VAL A 337 -6.42 -26.81 -13.94
CA VAL A 337 -6.66 -25.52 -13.29
C VAL A 337 -7.37 -25.76 -11.96
N TYR A 338 -6.73 -25.37 -10.85
CA TYR A 338 -7.35 -25.39 -9.53
C TYR A 338 -7.80 -23.99 -9.15
N ARG A 339 -9.12 -23.80 -8.98
CA ARG A 339 -9.70 -22.52 -8.57
C ARG A 339 -9.83 -22.45 -7.05
N HIS A 340 -9.31 -21.37 -6.49
CA HIS A 340 -9.46 -20.97 -5.09
C HIS A 340 -10.49 -19.85 -5.02
N LEU A 341 -11.49 -19.97 -4.16
CA LEU A 341 -12.54 -18.95 -3.99
C LEU A 341 -12.34 -18.23 -2.66
N ALA A 342 -12.66 -16.94 -2.63
CA ALA A 342 -12.83 -16.23 -1.37
C ALA A 342 -13.96 -16.89 -0.54
N ALA A 343 -13.74 -17.02 0.77
CA ALA A 343 -14.68 -17.69 1.68
C ALA A 343 -15.97 -16.88 1.91
#